data_AF-Q54WC6-F1
#
_entry.id   AF-Q54WC6-F1
#
_cell.length_a   1.000
_cell.length_b   1.000
_cell.length_c   1.000
_cell.angle_alpha   90.00
_cell.angle_beta   90.00
_cell.angle_gamma   90.00
#
_symmetry.space_group_name_H-M   'P 1'
#
loop_
_entity.id
_entity.type
_entity.pdbx_description
1 polymer ?
#
loop_
_entity_poly.entity_id
_entity_poly.type
_entity_poly.pdbx_seq_one_letter_code
_entity_poly.pdbx_strand_id
1 'polypeptide(L)'
;MSQKIVTVFDFLHTTKGLIGFKVENSGNFYKLLKKGSHLNKDNMSNKKDALLFSLLLKKNLNKGIANSIDLFSNEFCRLNKIEPERLKKLSNQLDFHLVKLYDGGFWFCQNHFPINGIYNFSPRNFKDEQFRDLANQREKNFDYLKRRKYNLIKEFSDEHKLDINFTDDDIPKKYIFHVEHTFTKKKIIKNNVDNKIEPEKK
;
A
#
# COMPACT_ATOMS: atom_id res chain seq x y z
N MET A 1 1.06 -44.32 -22.50
CA MET A 1 0.71 -43.67 -21.21
C MET A 1 -0.05 -42.39 -21.50
N SER A 2 -1.23 -42.19 -20.92
CA SER A 2 -1.97 -40.93 -21.05
C SER A 2 -1.48 -39.92 -20.01
N GLN A 3 -0.94 -38.77 -20.46
CA GLN A 3 -0.65 -37.65 -19.57
C GLN A 3 -1.98 -37.00 -19.12
N LYS A 4 -2.20 -36.83 -17.82
CA LYS A 4 -3.33 -36.06 -17.30
C LYS A 4 -2.84 -34.67 -16.90
N ILE A 5 -3.32 -33.65 -17.61
CA ILE A 5 -3.10 -32.26 -17.20
C ILE A 5 -4.05 -31.97 -16.03
N VAL A 6 -3.48 -31.72 -14.85
CA VAL A 6 -4.23 -31.30 -13.66
C VAL A 6 -3.96 -29.82 -13.44
N THR A 7 -5.02 -29.03 -13.29
CA THR A 7 -4.87 -27.65 -12.82
C THR A 7 -4.75 -27.68 -11.30
N VAL A 8 -3.65 -27.16 -10.78
CA VAL A 8 -3.40 -27.01 -9.34
C VAL A 8 -3.41 -25.52 -9.01
N PHE A 9 -4.06 -25.18 -7.90
CA PHE A 9 -4.08 -23.83 -7.36
C PHE A 9 -3.09 -23.77 -6.21
N ASP A 10 -1.99 -23.04 -6.39
CA ASP A 10 -1.10 -22.69 -5.29
C ASP A 10 -1.67 -21.43 -4.63
N PHE A 11 -2.06 -21.57 -3.37
CA PHE A 11 -2.48 -20.45 -2.53
C PHE A 11 -1.25 -19.90 -1.83
N LEU A 12 -0.77 -18.75 -2.29
CA LEU A 12 0.34 -18.06 -1.64
C LEU A 12 -0.22 -17.02 -0.68
N HIS A 13 -0.02 -17.26 0.61
CA HIS A 13 -0.30 -16.28 1.65
C HIS A 13 0.91 -15.36 1.80
N THR A 14 0.71 -14.05 1.64
CA THR A 14 1.75 -13.04 1.87
C THR A 14 1.27 -12.06 2.91
N THR A 15 2.05 -11.82 3.96
CA THR A 15 1.74 -10.75 4.90
C THR A 15 2.52 -9.50 4.50
N LYS A 16 1.83 -8.37 4.41
CA LYS A 16 2.42 -7.04 4.17
C LYS A 16 2.47 -6.28 5.48
N GLY A 17 3.64 -5.75 5.82
CA GLY A 17 3.72 -4.69 6.84
C GLY A 17 3.29 -3.37 6.21
N LEU A 18 2.16 -2.82 6.63
CA LEU A 18 1.71 -1.50 6.19
C LEU A 18 2.10 -0.45 7.23
N ILE A 19 2.69 0.63 6.72
CA ILE A 19 3.01 1.84 7.48
C ILE A 19 2.30 2.99 6.79
N GLY A 20 1.61 3.83 7.53
CA GLY A 20 0.98 5.03 6.99
C GLY A 20 -0.25 5.46 7.78
N PHE A 21 -1.10 6.26 7.16
CA PHE A 21 -2.26 6.84 7.82
C PHE A 21 -3.51 6.01 7.56
N LYS A 22 -4.24 5.71 8.65
CA LYS A 22 -5.60 5.20 8.55
C LYS A 22 -6.51 6.35 8.13
N VAL A 23 -7.30 6.14 7.08
CA VAL A 23 -8.36 7.05 6.66
C VAL A 23 -9.67 6.54 7.21
N GLU A 24 -10.29 7.36 8.06
CA GLU A 24 -11.63 7.12 8.56
C GLU A 24 -12.68 7.62 7.55
N ASN A 25 -13.83 6.95 7.49
CA ASN A 25 -14.91 7.23 6.52
C ASN A 25 -15.53 8.65 6.60
N SER A 26 -15.12 9.45 7.59
CA SER A 26 -15.56 10.82 7.85
C SER A 26 -14.49 11.88 7.53
N GLY A 27 -13.23 11.48 7.35
CA GLY A 27 -12.10 12.40 7.16
C GLY A 27 -12.14 13.14 5.83
N ASN A 28 -11.51 14.31 5.75
CA ASN A 28 -11.40 15.07 4.51
C ASN A 28 -10.69 14.25 3.40
N PHE A 29 -9.64 13.50 3.76
CA PHE A 29 -9.04 12.53 2.86
C PHE A 29 -10.05 11.52 2.27
N TYR A 30 -10.96 10.97 3.07
CA TYR A 30 -11.99 10.05 2.56
C TYR A 30 -12.96 10.74 1.59
N LYS A 31 -13.29 12.02 1.84
CA LYS A 31 -14.10 12.81 0.91
C LYS A 31 -13.41 12.95 -0.44
N LEU A 32 -12.08 13.09 -0.48
CA LEU A 32 -11.29 13.12 -1.72
C LEU A 32 -11.41 11.83 -2.54
N LEU A 33 -11.54 10.66 -1.90
CA LEU A 33 -11.73 9.37 -2.60
C LEU A 33 -13.09 9.24 -3.29
N LYS A 34 -14.10 10.05 -2.91
CA LYS A 34 -15.42 10.00 -3.54
C LYS A 34 -15.38 10.67 -4.91
N LYS A 35 -15.94 10.02 -5.93
CA LYS A 35 -16.06 10.57 -7.28
C LYS A 35 -16.73 11.95 -7.26
N GLY A 36 -16.13 12.93 -7.95
CA GLY A 36 -16.64 14.31 -8.04
C GLY A 36 -16.15 15.28 -6.96
N SER A 37 -15.42 14.79 -5.95
CA SER A 37 -14.86 15.60 -4.86
C SER A 37 -13.82 16.64 -5.32
N HIS A 38 -13.14 16.40 -6.44
CA HIS A 38 -12.04 17.23 -6.94
C HIS A 38 -12.45 18.63 -7.39
N LEU A 39 -13.76 18.87 -7.60
CA LEU A 39 -14.28 20.19 -7.97
C LEU A 39 -14.64 21.07 -6.77
N ASN A 40 -14.66 20.50 -5.56
CA ASN A 40 -14.97 21.29 -4.38
C ASN A 40 -13.69 21.99 -3.87
N LYS A 41 -13.67 23.33 -3.97
CA LYS A 41 -12.57 24.17 -3.46
C LYS A 41 -12.27 23.92 -1.98
N ASP A 42 -13.29 23.59 -1.18
CA ASP A 42 -13.12 23.31 0.24
C ASP A 42 -12.21 22.09 0.47
N ASN A 43 -12.21 21.12 -0.44
CA ASN A 43 -11.37 19.94 -0.31
C ASN A 43 -9.88 20.24 -0.54
N MET A 44 -9.55 21.33 -1.25
CA MET A 44 -8.17 21.81 -1.42
C MET A 44 -7.71 22.75 -0.30
N SER A 45 -8.61 23.22 0.55
CA SER A 45 -8.28 24.11 1.67
C SER A 45 -7.36 23.43 2.70
N ASN A 46 -7.56 22.13 2.94
CA ASN A 46 -6.63 21.32 3.73
C ASN A 46 -5.46 20.87 2.86
N LYS A 47 -4.46 21.77 2.71
CA LYS A 47 -3.27 21.55 1.89
C LYS A 47 -2.52 20.26 2.25
N LYS A 48 -2.52 19.84 3.52
CA LYS A 48 -1.87 18.60 3.97
C LYS A 48 -2.54 17.38 3.36
N ASP A 49 -3.85 17.24 3.51
CA ASP A 49 -4.61 16.14 2.91
C ASP A 49 -4.56 16.19 1.38
N ALA A 50 -4.64 17.39 0.80
CA ALA A 50 -4.56 17.58 -0.64
C ALA A 50 -3.20 17.13 -1.20
N LEU A 51 -2.09 17.48 -0.53
CA LEU A 51 -0.76 17.00 -0.90
C LEU A 51 -0.68 15.47 -0.80
N LEU A 52 -1.07 14.90 0.33
CA LEU A 52 -1.01 13.46 0.56
C LEU A 52 -1.88 12.67 -0.44
N PHE A 53 -3.06 13.21 -0.82
CA PHE A 53 -3.91 12.64 -1.86
C PHE A 53 -3.27 12.72 -3.24
N SER A 54 -2.64 13.86 -3.54
CA SER A 54 -1.98 14.09 -4.82
C SER A 54 -0.77 13.17 -5.04
N LEU A 55 -0.18 12.66 -3.96
CA LEU A 55 0.97 11.74 -3.96
C LEU A 55 0.58 10.27 -4.16
N LEU A 56 -0.70 9.93 -4.21
CA LEU A 56 -1.14 8.53 -4.36
C LEU A 56 -0.78 7.95 -5.72
N LEU A 57 -0.15 6.79 -5.67
CA LEU A 57 0.06 5.94 -6.84
C LEU A 57 -1.25 5.24 -7.20
N LYS A 58 -1.55 5.29 -8.49
CA LYS A 58 -2.83 4.84 -9.07
C LYS A 58 -2.93 3.32 -9.24
N LYS A 59 -1.87 2.59 -8.91
CA LYS A 59 -1.74 1.16 -9.19
C LYS A 59 -2.86 0.42 -8.44
N ASN A 60 -3.53 -0.50 -9.14
CA ASN A 60 -4.61 -1.33 -8.61
C ASN A 60 -5.87 -0.56 -8.15
N LEU A 61 -6.02 0.72 -8.52
CA LEU A 61 -7.25 1.47 -8.25
C LEU A 61 -8.26 1.26 -9.38
N ASN A 62 -9.55 1.34 -9.04
CA ASN A 62 -10.57 1.38 -10.08
C ASN A 62 -10.36 2.63 -10.97
N LYS A 63 -10.77 2.54 -12.24
CA LYS A 63 -10.57 3.62 -13.23
C LYS A 63 -11.14 4.97 -12.77
N GLY A 64 -12.26 4.97 -12.05
CA GLY A 64 -12.90 6.20 -11.56
C GLY A 64 -12.09 6.92 -10.48
N ILE A 65 -11.52 6.18 -9.53
CA ILE A 65 -10.65 6.72 -8.48
C ILE A 65 -9.33 7.18 -9.09
N ALA A 66 -8.72 6.37 -9.96
CA ALA A 66 -7.49 6.76 -10.65
C ALA A 66 -7.66 8.09 -11.40
N ASN A 67 -8.71 8.24 -12.21
CA ASN A 67 -8.99 9.50 -12.90
C ASN A 67 -9.25 10.67 -11.93
N SER A 68 -9.90 10.42 -10.80
CA SER A 68 -10.15 11.46 -9.80
C SER A 68 -8.86 11.94 -9.13
N ILE A 69 -7.93 11.02 -8.85
CA ILE A 69 -6.59 11.35 -8.35
C ILE A 69 -5.84 12.18 -9.40
N ASP A 70 -5.84 11.79 -10.67
CA ASP A 70 -5.14 12.49 -11.74
C ASP A 70 -5.57 13.95 -11.87
N LEU A 71 -6.89 14.16 -11.95
CA LEU A 71 -7.47 15.50 -12.06
C LEU A 71 -7.14 16.33 -10.83
N PHE A 72 -7.23 15.74 -9.64
CA PHE A 72 -6.91 16.43 -8.39
C PHE A 72 -5.42 16.79 -8.28
N SER A 73 -4.52 15.85 -8.57
CA SER A 73 -3.07 16.09 -8.55
C SER A 73 -2.66 17.20 -9.53
N ASN A 74 -3.25 17.21 -10.73
CA ASN A 74 -2.97 18.26 -11.72
C ASN A 74 -3.46 19.62 -11.23
N GLU A 75 -4.66 19.68 -10.66
CA GLU A 75 -5.21 20.93 -10.10
C GLU A 75 -4.39 21.42 -8.89
N PHE A 76 -3.94 20.50 -8.04
CA PHE A 76 -3.08 20.81 -6.90
C PHE A 76 -1.74 21.40 -7.36
N CYS A 77 -1.13 20.78 -8.37
CA CYS A 77 0.09 21.29 -9.00
C CYS A 77 -0.13 22.69 -9.59
N ARG A 78 -1.23 22.90 -10.31
CA ARG A 78 -1.58 24.17 -10.93
C ARG A 78 -1.74 25.29 -9.89
N LEU A 79 -2.48 25.05 -8.82
CA LEU A 79 -2.74 26.04 -7.77
C LEU A 79 -1.48 26.41 -6.98
N ASN A 80 -0.59 25.44 -6.74
CA ASN A 80 0.62 25.63 -5.96
C ASN A 80 1.87 25.91 -6.83
N LYS A 81 1.70 26.08 -8.15
CA LYS A 81 2.79 26.34 -9.11
C LYS A 81 3.91 25.29 -9.05
N ILE A 82 3.51 24.02 -8.94
CA ILE A 82 4.41 22.86 -8.90
C ILE A 82 4.42 22.19 -10.27
N GLU A 83 5.61 21.88 -10.80
CA GLU A 83 5.75 21.05 -11.99
C GLU A 83 5.23 19.62 -11.72
N PRO A 84 4.31 19.05 -12.52
CA PRO A 84 3.77 17.71 -12.30
C PRO A 84 4.83 16.61 -12.16
N GLU A 85 5.95 16.74 -12.87
CA GLU A 85 7.10 15.83 -12.82
C GLU A 85 7.73 15.76 -11.42
N ARG A 86 7.75 16.88 -10.68
CA ARG A 86 8.28 16.95 -9.31
C ARG A 86 7.40 16.14 -8.35
N LEU A 87 6.09 16.34 -8.42
CA LEU A 87 5.13 15.59 -7.62
C LEU A 87 5.19 14.08 -7.96
N LYS A 88 5.28 13.74 -9.26
CA LYS A 88 5.41 12.36 -9.71
C LYS A 88 6.70 11.70 -9.21
N LYS A 89 7.82 12.43 -9.23
CA LYS A 89 9.10 11.94 -8.69
C LYS A 89 8.98 11.63 -7.21
N LEU A 90 8.41 12.56 -6.43
CA LEU A 90 8.18 12.34 -4.99
C LEU A 90 7.25 11.15 -4.75
N SER A 91 6.12 11.07 -5.46
CA SER A 91 5.17 9.94 -5.36
C SER A 91 5.86 8.59 -5.59
N ASN A 92 6.74 8.50 -6.59
CA ASN A 92 7.53 7.29 -6.84
C ASN A 92 8.56 6.99 -5.74
N GLN A 93 9.21 8.00 -5.17
CA GLN A 93 10.15 7.82 -4.04
C GLN A 93 9.43 7.36 -2.76
N LEU A 94 8.22 7.88 -2.54
CA LEU A 94 7.38 7.54 -1.40
C LEU A 94 6.70 6.18 -1.55
N ASP A 95 6.50 5.69 -2.79
CA ASP A 95 5.75 4.46 -3.08
C ASP A 95 4.39 4.43 -2.35
N PHE A 96 3.66 5.55 -2.37
CA PHE A 96 2.47 5.76 -1.54
C PHE A 96 1.21 5.22 -2.23
N HIS A 97 0.66 4.09 -1.78
CA HIS A 97 -0.52 3.45 -2.38
C HIS A 97 -1.70 3.40 -1.41
N LEU A 98 -2.91 3.28 -1.94
CA LEU A 98 -4.11 3.05 -1.15
C LEU A 98 -4.36 1.54 -0.98
N VAL A 99 -4.38 1.05 0.26
CA VAL A 99 -4.76 -0.33 0.60
C VAL A 99 -6.10 -0.31 1.30
N LYS A 100 -7.07 -1.04 0.76
CA LYS A 100 -8.38 -1.22 1.40
C LYS A 100 -8.26 -2.26 2.52
N LEU A 101 -8.74 -1.91 3.71
CA LEU A 101 -8.76 -2.80 4.87
C LEU A 101 -10.09 -3.58 4.95
N TYR A 102 -10.09 -4.66 5.74
CA TYR A 102 -11.28 -5.50 5.95
C TYR A 102 -12.44 -4.74 6.61
N ASP A 103 -12.15 -3.73 7.44
CA ASP A 103 -13.15 -2.85 8.08
C ASP A 103 -13.75 -1.81 7.12
N GLY A 104 -13.37 -1.85 5.83
CA GLY A 104 -13.78 -0.87 4.83
C GLY A 104 -13.02 0.45 4.87
N GLY A 105 -12.16 0.65 5.88
CA GLY A 105 -11.22 1.76 5.93
C GLY A 105 -10.13 1.63 4.88
N PHE A 106 -9.35 2.70 4.75
CA PHE A 106 -8.17 2.67 3.89
C PHE A 106 -6.92 2.96 4.69
N TRP A 107 -5.82 2.37 4.25
CA TRP A 107 -4.49 2.66 4.74
C TRP A 107 -3.62 3.09 3.57
N PHE A 108 -2.94 4.22 3.70
CA PHE A 108 -1.83 4.48 2.81
C PHE A 108 -0.63 3.61 3.11
N CYS A 109 -0.31 2.71 2.21
CA CYS A 109 0.91 1.92 2.30
C CYS A 109 2.09 2.80 1.88
N GLN A 110 2.95 3.14 2.83
CA GLN A 110 4.24 3.77 2.60
C GLN A 110 5.32 2.76 2.22
N ASN A 111 5.12 1.44 2.32
CA ASN A 111 6.05 0.46 1.78
C ASN A 111 5.45 -0.94 1.83
N HIS A 112 5.58 -1.67 0.73
CA HIS A 112 5.30 -3.09 0.66
C HIS A 112 6.52 -3.88 1.10
N PHE A 113 6.54 -4.39 2.33
CA PHE A 113 7.45 -5.49 2.64
C PHE A 113 6.67 -6.79 2.53
N PRO A 114 6.94 -7.65 1.54
CA PRO A 114 6.55 -9.03 1.66
C PRO A 114 7.28 -9.56 2.90
N ILE A 115 6.52 -9.86 3.94
CA ILE A 115 7.00 -10.69 5.04
C ILE A 115 7.02 -12.08 4.41
N ASN A 116 8.16 -12.41 3.80
CA ASN A 116 8.40 -13.66 3.10
C ASN A 116 8.23 -14.82 4.08
N GLY A 117 7.00 -15.30 4.17
CA GLY A 117 6.75 -16.71 4.35
C GLY A 117 5.80 -17.13 3.25
N ILE A 118 6.25 -18.06 2.41
CA ILE A 118 5.33 -18.85 1.60
C ILE A 118 4.71 -19.82 2.58
N TYR A 119 3.46 -19.55 2.97
CA TYR A 119 2.77 -20.45 3.85
C TYR A 119 1.63 -21.16 3.13
N ASN A 120 1.69 -22.49 3.11
CA ASN A 120 0.56 -23.34 2.77
C ASN A 120 -0.41 -23.34 3.97
N PHE A 121 -1.18 -22.27 4.15
CA PHE A 121 -2.17 -22.17 5.22
C PHE A 121 -3.58 -22.38 4.71
N SER A 122 -4.37 -23.10 5.51
CA SER A 122 -5.83 -23.12 5.42
C SER A 122 -6.38 -21.88 6.12
N PRO A 123 -7.37 -21.15 5.55
CA PRO A 123 -7.94 -19.92 6.12
C PRO A 123 -8.44 -20.02 7.58
N ARG A 124 -8.60 -21.24 8.11
CA ARG A 124 -9.24 -21.48 9.41
C ARG A 124 -8.31 -21.39 10.63
N ASN A 125 -6.98 -21.34 10.46
CA ASN A 125 -6.02 -21.39 11.58
C ASN A 125 -5.09 -20.16 11.65
N PHE A 126 -5.57 -18.98 11.26
CA PHE A 126 -4.78 -17.76 11.33
C PHE A 126 -4.60 -17.32 12.80
N LYS A 127 -3.38 -17.38 13.33
CA LYS A 127 -3.01 -16.82 14.65
C LYS A 127 -2.02 -15.67 14.47
N ASP A 128 -2.41 -14.48 14.91
CA ASP A 128 -1.64 -13.22 14.81
C ASP A 128 -0.25 -13.28 15.48
N GLU A 129 -0.04 -14.21 16.42
CA GLU A 129 1.15 -14.27 17.28
C GLU A 129 2.46 -14.50 16.50
N GLN A 130 2.46 -15.33 15.46
CA GLN A 130 3.67 -15.65 14.70
C GLN A 130 4.26 -14.46 13.94
N PHE A 131 3.45 -13.44 13.66
CA PHE A 131 3.89 -12.24 12.95
C PHE A 131 4.35 -11.13 13.90
N ARG A 132 4.05 -11.21 15.20
CA ARG A 132 4.50 -10.23 16.20
C ARG A 132 6.02 -10.25 16.40
N ASP A 133 6.66 -11.42 16.37
CA ASP A 133 8.12 -11.51 16.53
C ASP A 133 8.87 -10.96 15.31
N LEU A 134 8.35 -11.24 14.11
CA LEU A 134 8.83 -10.66 12.85
C LEU A 134 8.61 -9.14 12.79
N ALA A 135 7.52 -8.65 13.39
CA ALA A 135 7.23 -7.23 13.55
C ALA A 135 8.31 -6.54 14.39
N ASN A 136 8.58 -7.08 15.57
CA ASN A 136 9.48 -6.49 16.57
C ASN A 136 10.92 -6.40 16.05
N GLN A 137 11.42 -7.44 15.36
CA GLN A 137 12.77 -7.42 14.77
C GLN A 137 12.93 -6.34 13.68
N ARG A 138 11.84 -6.00 12.98
CA ARG A 138 11.86 -5.04 11.86
C ARG A 138 11.40 -3.64 12.26
N GLU A 139 10.94 -3.44 13.49
CA GLU A 139 10.42 -2.16 13.99
C GLU A 139 11.42 -1.01 13.86
N LYS A 140 12.72 -1.25 14.10
CA LYS A 140 13.77 -0.23 13.90
C LYS A 140 13.89 0.21 12.44
N ASN A 141 13.80 -0.74 11.49
CA ASN A 141 13.82 -0.41 10.06
C ASN A 141 12.55 0.35 9.67
N PHE A 142 11.41 -0.01 10.26
CA PHE A 142 10.13 0.66 10.03
C PHE A 142 10.13 2.11 10.54
N ASP A 143 10.68 2.37 11.73
CA ASP A 143 10.79 3.72 12.29
C ASP A 143 11.69 4.62 11.43
N TYR A 144 12.84 4.10 11.02
CA TYR A 144 13.73 4.82 10.10
C TYR A 144 13.03 5.16 8.77
N LEU A 145 12.35 4.18 8.17
CA LEU A 145 11.71 4.37 6.86
C LEU A 145 10.54 5.34 6.90
N LYS A 146 9.67 5.27 7.91
CA LYS A 146 8.53 6.18 8.03
C LYS A 146 9.00 7.62 8.24
N ARG A 147 10.04 7.82 9.07
CA ARG A 147 10.68 9.13 9.28
C ARG A 147 11.31 9.66 7.99
N ARG A 148 12.07 8.84 7.27
CA ARG A 148 12.66 9.22 5.98
C ARG A 148 11.60 9.67 4.97
N LYS A 149 10.50 8.92 4.83
CA LYS A 149 9.41 9.27 3.89
C LYS A 149 8.68 10.53 4.31
N TYR A 150 8.43 10.67 5.61
CA TYR A 150 7.83 11.89 6.15
C TYR A 150 8.72 13.12 5.92
N ASN A 151 10.04 12.98 6.11
CA ASN A 151 11.00 14.03 5.82
C ASN A 151 10.98 14.43 4.33
N LEU A 152 10.87 13.47 3.40
CA LEU A 152 10.73 13.79 1.98
C LEU A 152 9.46 14.61 1.67
N ILE A 153 8.33 14.31 2.33
CA ILE A 153 7.09 15.08 2.18
C ILE A 153 7.27 16.50 2.75
N LYS A 154 7.92 16.60 3.91
CA LYS A 154 8.22 17.88 4.57
C LYS A 154 9.15 18.73 3.71
N GLU A 155 10.28 18.18 3.26
CA GLU A 155 11.24 18.84 2.38
C GLU A 155 10.56 19.36 1.10
N PHE A 156 9.68 18.57 0.49
CA PHE A 156 8.92 18.99 -0.68
C PHE A 156 7.94 20.13 -0.39
N SER A 157 7.29 20.08 0.78
CA SER A 157 6.40 21.16 1.23
C SER A 157 7.15 22.46 1.47
N ASP A 158 8.34 22.38 2.06
CA ASP A 158 9.22 23.52 2.32
C ASP A 158 9.78 24.07 1.00
N GLU A 159 10.22 23.20 0.08
CA GLU A 159 10.71 23.56 -1.27
C GLU A 159 9.65 24.34 -2.06
N HIS A 160 8.39 23.90 -1.99
CA HIS A 160 7.27 24.50 -2.73
C HIS A 160 6.44 25.51 -1.91
N LYS A 161 6.90 25.89 -0.72
CA LYS A 161 6.24 26.88 0.17
C LYS A 161 4.74 26.63 0.33
N LEU A 162 4.38 25.39 0.66
CA LEU A 162 2.98 24.99 0.80
C LEU A 162 2.34 25.48 2.10
N ASP A 163 3.10 26.06 3.03
CA ASP A 163 2.62 26.49 4.36
C ASP A 163 2.01 25.34 5.19
N ILE A 164 2.53 24.12 5.02
CA ILE A 164 2.07 22.95 5.79
C ILE A 164 2.97 22.78 7.01
N ASN A 165 2.40 22.87 8.21
CA ASN A 165 3.12 22.61 9.45
C ASN A 165 3.13 21.12 9.77
N PHE A 166 4.21 20.44 9.38
CA PHE A 166 4.45 19.03 9.64
C PHE A 166 5.11 18.82 11.01
N THR A 167 4.44 18.09 11.91
CA THR A 167 4.96 17.74 13.25
C THR A 167 5.26 16.24 13.38
N ASP A 168 5.97 15.84 14.44
CA ASP A 168 6.24 14.42 14.71
C ASP A 168 4.94 13.62 14.98
N ASP A 169 3.84 14.27 15.34
CA ASP A 169 2.54 13.61 15.54
C ASP A 169 1.88 13.17 14.25
N ASP A 170 2.24 13.79 13.13
CA ASP A 170 1.84 13.34 11.80
C ASP A 170 2.70 12.15 11.31
N ILE A 171 3.69 11.68 12.05
CA ILE A 171 4.40 10.46 11.66
C ILE A 171 3.54 9.26 12.05
N PRO A 172 3.21 8.33 11.13
CA PRO A 172 2.44 7.14 11.44
C PRO A 172 2.97 6.37 12.67
N LYS A 173 2.22 6.40 13.77
CA LYS A 173 2.61 5.72 15.02
C LYS A 173 2.26 4.23 14.99
N LYS A 174 1.23 3.85 14.23
CA LYS A 174 0.73 2.47 14.14
C LYS A 174 1.27 1.78 12.89
N TYR A 175 1.65 0.52 13.06
CA TYR A 175 1.88 -0.44 11.99
C TYR A 175 0.71 -1.42 11.96
N ILE A 176 0.35 -1.94 10.79
CA ILE A 176 -0.41 -3.20 10.74
C ILE A 176 0.27 -4.22 9.86
N PHE A 177 -0.05 -5.46 10.20
CA PHE A 177 0.11 -6.59 9.33
C PHE A 177 -1.19 -6.78 8.56
N HIS A 178 -1.10 -6.60 7.25
CA HIS A 178 -2.19 -6.86 6.33
C HIS A 178 -1.87 -8.13 5.54
N VAL A 179 -2.70 -9.15 5.71
CA VAL A 179 -2.57 -10.38 4.94
C VAL A 179 -3.16 -10.15 3.55
N GLU A 180 -2.33 -10.36 2.52
CA GLU A 180 -2.75 -10.43 1.13
C GLU A 180 -2.68 -11.89 0.66
N HIS A 181 -3.71 -12.30 -0.06
CA HIS A 181 -3.77 -13.61 -0.71
C HIS A 181 -3.40 -13.46 -2.18
N THR A 182 -2.31 -14.07 -2.61
CA THR A 182 -1.98 -14.18 -4.03
C THR A 182 -2.29 -15.58 -4.52
N PHE A 183 -3.13 -15.66 -5.56
CA PHE A 183 -3.57 -16.91 -6.15
C PHE A 183 -2.71 -17.20 -7.37
N THR A 184 -1.90 -18.25 -7.31
CA THR A 184 -1.14 -18.68 -8.49
C THR A 184 -1.77 -19.95 -9.06
N LYS A 185 -2.32 -19.84 -10.26
CA LYS A 185 -2.85 -21.00 -11.00
C LYS A 185 -1.69 -21.64 -11.78
N LYS A 186 -1.33 -22.88 -11.46
CA LYS A 186 -0.36 -23.66 -12.23
C LYS A 186 -1.04 -24.86 -12.87
N LYS A 187 -0.73 -25.15 -14.13
CA LYS A 187 -1.08 -26.42 -14.77
C LYS A 187 0.09 -27.37 -14.56
N ILE A 188 -0.15 -28.48 -13.86
CA ILE A 188 0.86 -29.52 -13.63
C ILE A 188 0.46 -30.74 -14.47
N ILE A 189 1.41 -31.28 -15.23
CA ILE A 189 1.25 -32.57 -15.92
C ILE A 189 1.58 -33.65 -14.89
N LYS A 190 0.58 -34.39 -14.41
CA LYS A 190 0.82 -35.57 -13.58
C LYS A 190 1.02 -36.78 -14.50
N ASN A 191 2.20 -37.38 -14.44
CA ASN A 191 2.42 -38.73 -14.92
C ASN A 191 2.01 -39.70 -13.79
N ASN A 192 1.19 -40.70 -14.11
CA ASN A 192 0.86 -41.78 -13.17
C ASN A 192 2.13 -42.61 -12.91
N VAL A 193 2.95 -42.18 -11.96
CA VAL A 193 4.01 -43.00 -11.36
C VAL A 193 4.01 -42.70 -9.87
N ASP A 194 3.72 -43.72 -9.07
CA ASP A 194 3.72 -43.72 -7.61
C ASP A 194 5.08 -43.30 -7.06
N ASN A 195 5.32 -42.00 -6.92
CA ASN A 195 6.59 -41.51 -6.39
C ASN A 195 6.42 -41.06 -4.95
N LYS A 196 6.85 -41.94 -4.05
CA LYS A 196 7.46 -41.59 -2.76
C LYS A 196 8.35 -40.35 -2.95
N ILE A 197 8.04 -39.28 -2.23
CA ILE A 197 8.86 -38.07 -2.19
C ILE A 197 9.84 -38.27 -1.03
N GLU A 198 11.07 -38.67 -1.32
CA GLU A 198 12.20 -38.45 -0.41
C GLU A 198 12.79 -37.05 -0.68
N PRO A 199 13.01 -36.21 0.34
CA PRO A 199 13.67 -34.92 0.15
C PRO A 199 15.19 -35.09 0.10
N GLU A 200 15.81 -34.80 -1.04
CA GLU A 200 17.26 -34.61 -1.10
C GLU A 200 17.66 -33.24 -0.54
N LYS A 201 18.63 -33.27 0.37
CA LYS A 201 19.28 -32.13 1.00
C LYS A 201 20.23 -31.42 0.02
N LYS A 202 20.09 -30.11 -0.13
CA LYS A 202 21.20 -29.15 -0.14
C LYS A 202 20.76 -27.85 0.53
#